data_AF-A0A0G1MP64-F1
#
_entry.id   AF-A0A0G1MP64-F1
#
_cell.length_a   1.000
_cell.length_b   1.000
_cell.length_c   1.000
_cell.angle_alpha   90.00
_cell.angle_beta   90.00
_cell.angle_gamma   90.00
#
_symmetry.space_group_name_H-M   'P 1'
#
loop_
_entity.id
_entity.type
_entity.pdbx_description
1 polymer ?
#
loop_
_entity_poly.entity_id
_entity_poly.type
_entity_poly.pdbx_seq_one_letter_code
_entity_poly.pdbx_strand_id
1 'polypeptide(L)'
;AKHYIRYADDFVIFSEKKLWLEKIIMSINIFLNNSLKLELHPGKISITTINSGVDFLGWVNFPDHRTLRTTTKRRMLKKLAAMENFAVLNSYFGLLKHGSTSKLKSKVINKIAFKLSFTYGTYN
;
A
#
# COMPACT_ATOMS: atom_id res chain seq x y z
N ALA A 1 5.09 2.30 24.88
CA ALA A 1 4.47 2.88 23.68
C ALA A 1 2.97 2.61 23.76
N LYS A 2 2.10 3.62 23.61
CA LYS A 2 0.65 3.39 23.78
C LYS A 2 0.02 2.65 22.58
N HIS A 3 0.62 2.75 21.38
CA HIS A 3 0.16 2.06 20.16
C HIS A 3 1.35 1.61 19.30
N TYR A 4 1.52 0.30 19.12
CA TYR A 4 2.49 -0.31 18.20
C TYR A 4 1.79 -1.39 17.36
N ILE A 5 2.21 -1.54 16.11
CA ILE A 5 1.72 -2.60 15.21
C ILE A 5 2.95 -3.32 14.65
N ARG A 6 2.93 -4.65 14.67
CA ARG A 6 3.99 -5.49 14.09
C ARG A 6 3.39 -6.54 13.17
N TYR A 7 3.94 -6.66 11.98
CA TYR A 7 3.65 -7.71 11.02
C TYR A 7 4.97 -8.35 10.56
N ALA A 8 5.26 -9.55 11.08
CA ALA A 8 6.56 -10.21 10.90
C ALA A 8 7.74 -9.28 11.25
N ASP A 9 8.52 -8.88 10.23
CA ASP A 9 9.70 -8.02 10.37
C ASP A 9 9.36 -6.53 10.29
N ASP A 10 8.17 -6.17 9.78
CA ASP A 10 7.72 -4.78 9.64
C ASP A 10 7.03 -4.32 10.92
N PHE A 11 7.48 -3.22 11.50
CA PHE A 11 6.88 -2.61 12.68
C PHE A 11 6.58 -1.12 12.46
N VAL A 12 5.45 -0.67 13.02
CA VAL A 12 5.00 0.72 13.00
C VAL A 12 4.74 1.16 14.44
N ILE A 13 5.32 2.30 14.82
CA ILE A 13 5.22 2.86 16.16
C ILE A 13 4.58 4.24 16.04
N PHE A 14 3.53 4.49 16.82
CA PHE A 14 2.85 5.77 16.84
C PHE A 14 3.24 6.58 18.08
N SER A 15 3.51 7.86 17.87
CA SER A 15 3.76 8.83 18.94
C SER A 15 3.46 10.23 18.46
N GLU A 16 3.00 11.07 19.38
CA GLU A 16 2.76 12.50 19.14
C GLU A 16 4.09 13.29 19.09
N LYS A 17 5.15 12.75 19.71
CA LYS A 17 6.44 13.44 19.83
C LYS A 17 7.46 12.85 18.87
N LYS A 18 7.81 13.58 17.81
CA LYS A 18 8.85 13.19 16.85
C LYS A 18 10.19 12.85 17.52
N LEU A 19 10.64 13.71 18.43
CA LEU A 19 11.89 13.49 19.20
C LEU A 19 11.89 12.17 19.99
N TRP A 20 10.72 11.70 20.42
CA TRP A 20 10.61 10.42 21.10
C TRP A 20 10.74 9.24 20.13
N LEU A 21 10.20 9.36 18.92
CA LEU A 21 10.39 8.35 17.86
C LEU A 21 11.85 8.24 17.43
N GLU A 22 12.54 9.37 17.28
CA GLU A 22 13.98 9.39 16.95
C GLU A 22 14.81 8.69 18.03
N LYS A 23 14.53 8.96 19.31
CA LYS A 23 15.17 8.26 20.44
C LYS A 23 14.89 6.76 20.40
N ILE A 24 13.65 6.36 20.13
CA ILE A 24 13.29 4.94 20.06
C ILE A 24 13.97 4.24 18.89
N ILE A 25 14.07 4.86 17.71
CA ILE A 25 14.78 4.28 16.56
C ILE A 25 16.22 3.96 16.95
N MET A 26 16.88 4.88 17.65
CA MET A 26 18.24 4.65 18.14
C MET A 26 18.31 3.50 19.15
N SER A 27 17.38 3.45 20.12
CA SER A 27 17.31 2.34 21.10
C SER A 27 17.04 0.98 20.43
N ILE A 28 16.16 0.94 19.44
CA ILE A 28 15.87 -0.29 18.68
C ILE A 28 17.11 -0.72 17.89
N ASN A 29 17.80 0.21 17.23
CA ASN A 29 19.00 -0.12 16.46
C ASN A 29 20.11 -0.71 17.36
N ILE A 30 20.32 -0.13 18.54
CA ILE A 30 21.28 -0.64 19.53
C ILE A 30 20.89 -2.05 19.99
N PHE A 31 19.61 -2.28 20.29
CA PHE A 31 19.13 -3.60 20.71
C PHE A 31 19.26 -4.65 19.60
N LEU A 32 18.85 -4.32 18.37
CA LEU A 32 18.93 -5.24 17.23
C LEU A 32 20.39 -5.62 16.93
N ASN A 33 21.31 -4.64 17.00
CA ASN A 33 22.73 -4.89 16.77
C ASN A 33 23.31 -5.78 17.89
N ASN A 34 23.11 -5.42 19.15
CA ASN A 34 23.73 -6.09 20.29
C ASN A 34 23.14 -7.48 20.59
N SER A 35 21.83 -7.66 20.45
CA SER A 35 21.14 -8.89 20.85
C SER A 35 20.87 -9.83 19.69
N LEU A 36 20.65 -9.30 18.48
CA LEU A 36 20.21 -10.08 17.32
C LEU A 36 21.20 -10.04 16.15
N LYS A 37 22.27 -9.23 16.24
CA LYS A 37 23.23 -8.97 15.15
C LYS A 37 22.56 -8.53 13.85
N LEU A 38 21.47 -7.78 13.98
CA LEU A 38 20.70 -7.21 12.88
C LEU A 38 20.89 -5.70 12.82
N GLU A 39 21.03 -5.17 11.61
CA GLU A 39 21.15 -3.72 11.38
C GLU A 39 19.91 -3.21 10.65
N LEU A 40 19.35 -2.09 11.14
CA LEU A 40 18.27 -1.41 10.45
C LEU A 40 18.85 -0.60 9.29
N HIS A 41 18.40 -0.91 8.08
CA HIS A 41 18.82 -0.15 6.91
C HIS A 41 18.26 1.29 6.97
N PRO A 42 19.09 2.34 6.94
CA PRO A 42 18.65 3.73 7.12
C PRO A 42 17.64 4.17 6.05
N GLY A 43 17.76 3.64 4.83
CA GLY A 43 16.81 3.90 3.74
C GLY A 43 15.43 3.23 3.88
N LYS A 44 15.24 2.35 4.87
CA LYS A 44 13.93 1.70 5.15
C LYS A 44 13.23 2.28 6.37
N ILE A 45 13.90 3.15 7.14
CA ILE A 45 13.31 3.86 8.26
C ILE A 45 12.68 5.16 7.74
N SER A 46 11.43 5.40 8.06
CA SER A 46 10.77 6.68 7.76
C SER A 46 9.93 7.13 8.94
N ILE A 47 10.01 8.42 9.26
CA ILE A 47 9.13 9.07 10.23
C ILE A 47 8.19 9.97 9.43
N THR A 48 6.93 9.56 9.33
CA THR A 48 5.89 10.32 8.62
C THR A 48 4.73 10.61 9.55
N THR A 49 3.94 11.63 9.21
CA THR A 49 2.70 11.92 9.92
C THR A 49 1.57 11.05 9.35
N ILE A 50 0.58 10.72 10.18
CA ILE A 50 -0.59 9.94 9.73
C ILE A 50 -1.32 10.69 8.61
N ASN A 51 -1.40 12.03 8.70
CA ASN A 51 -2.01 12.89 7.69
C ASN A 51 -1.32 12.81 6.31
N SER A 52 -0.01 12.55 6.26
CA SER A 52 0.72 12.35 5.01
C SER A 52 0.50 10.95 4.41
N GLY A 53 -0.14 10.04 5.14
CA GLY A 53 -0.38 8.67 4.74
C GLY A 53 0.75 7.73 5.18
N VAL A 54 0.38 6.65 5.85
CA VAL A 54 1.33 5.62 6.31
C VAL A 54 1.22 4.39 5.41
N ASP A 55 2.31 4.08 4.69
CA ASP A 55 2.41 2.86 3.87
C ASP A 55 2.58 1.65 4.79
N PHE A 56 1.56 0.78 4.85
CA PHE A 56 1.57 -0.43 5.66
C PHE A 56 0.80 -1.55 4.95
N LEU A 57 1.43 -2.72 4.80
CA LEU A 57 0.84 -3.94 4.20
C LEU A 57 0.22 -3.74 2.81
N GLY A 58 0.82 -2.88 1.98
CA GLY A 58 0.36 -2.64 0.60
C GLY A 58 -0.77 -1.62 0.47
N TRP A 59 -1.13 -0.96 1.57
CA TRP A 59 -2.09 0.13 1.64
C TRP A 59 -1.42 1.38 2.20
N VAL A 60 -1.79 2.54 1.68
CA VAL A 60 -1.49 3.83 2.28
C VAL A 60 -2.67 4.21 3.16
N ASN A 61 -2.46 4.27 4.46
CA ASN A 61 -3.48 4.55 5.46
C ASN A 61 -3.48 6.05 5.78
N PHE A 62 -4.60 6.72 5.54
CA PHE A 62 -4.88 8.08 5.98
C PHE A 62 -5.87 8.03 7.17
N PRO A 63 -5.99 9.10 7.96
CA PRO A 63 -6.93 9.14 9.09
C PRO A 63 -8.39 8.89 8.69
N ASP A 64 -8.78 9.36 7.51
CA ASP A 64 -10.14 9.37 6.99
C ASP A 64 -10.40 8.27 5.96
N HIS A 65 -9.37 7.80 5.25
CA HIS A 65 -9.51 6.77 4.23
C HIS A 65 -8.26 5.91 4.04
N ARG A 66 -8.39 4.81 3.30
CA ARG A 66 -7.26 3.96 2.90
C ARG A 66 -7.18 3.85 1.39
N THR A 67 -5.97 3.94 0.88
CA THR A 67 -5.70 4.04 -0.55
C THR A 67 -4.69 2.98 -0.96
N LEU A 68 -4.94 2.28 -2.07
CA LEU A 68 -4.01 1.26 -2.56
C LEU A 68 -2.64 1.87 -2.93
N ARG A 69 -1.55 1.19 -2.57
CA ARG A 69 -0.18 1.60 -2.90
C ARG A 69 0.00 1.75 -4.42
N THR A 70 0.71 2.78 -4.86
CA THR A 70 0.92 3.08 -6.29
C THR A 70 1.55 1.91 -7.04
N THR A 71 2.47 1.18 -6.40
CA THR A 71 3.09 -0.02 -6.98
C THR A 71 2.08 -1.13 -7.23
N THR A 72 1.18 -1.39 -6.27
CA THR A 72 0.10 -2.36 -6.40
C THR A 72 -0.89 -1.94 -7.48
N LYS A 73 -1.30 -0.65 -7.52
CA LYS A 73 -2.15 -0.10 -8.58
C LYS A 73 -1.53 -0.31 -9.98
N ARG A 74 -0.24 -0.01 -10.14
CA ARG A 74 0.47 -0.17 -11.41
C ARG A 74 0.58 -1.64 -11.82
N ARG A 75 0.88 -2.54 -10.88
CA ARG A 75 0.94 -3.99 -11.14
C ARG A 75 -0.42 -4.54 -11.59
N MET A 76 -1.49 -4.13 -10.92
CA MET A 76 -2.87 -4.47 -11.29
C MET A 76 -3.18 -4.00 -12.71
N LEU A 77 -2.94 -2.73 -13.02
CA LEU A 77 -3.20 -2.18 -14.37
C LEU A 77 -2.40 -2.87 -15.47
N LYS A 78 -1.13 -3.24 -15.20
CA LYS A 78 -0.30 -3.99 -16.15
C LYS A 78 -0.86 -5.40 -16.39
N LYS A 79 -1.30 -6.10 -15.34
CA LYS A 79 -1.93 -7.42 -15.46
C LYS A 79 -3.26 -7.37 -16.22
N LEU A 80 -4.10 -6.37 -15.94
CA LEU A 80 -5.37 -6.17 -16.66
C LEU A 80 -5.17 -5.81 -18.13
N ALA A 81 -4.09 -5.11 -18.47
CA ALA A 81 -3.78 -4.81 -19.87
C ALA A 81 -3.37 -6.07 -20.65
N ALA A 82 -2.69 -7.02 -20.00
CA ALA A 82 -2.09 -8.19 -20.62
C ALA A 82 -3.01 -9.44 -20.68
N MET A 83 -4.10 -9.50 -19.93
CA MET A 83 -4.97 -10.69 -19.84
C MET A 83 -6.46 -10.32 -19.83
N GLU A 84 -7.27 -11.08 -20.56
CA GLU A 84 -8.75 -11.02 -20.57
C GLU A 84 -9.39 -12.04 -19.61
N ASN A 85 -8.80 -12.23 -18.42
CA ASN A 85 -9.37 -13.17 -17.45
C ASN A 85 -10.30 -12.45 -16.46
N PHE A 86 -11.61 -12.65 -16.64
CA PHE A 86 -12.67 -12.10 -15.79
C PHE A 86 -12.55 -12.51 -14.31
N ALA A 87 -11.98 -13.68 -13.99
CA ALA A 87 -11.80 -14.12 -12.60
C ALA A 87 -10.79 -13.25 -11.83
N VAL A 88 -9.70 -12.84 -12.50
CA VAL A 88 -8.69 -11.92 -11.95
C VAL A 88 -9.30 -10.53 -11.73
N LEU A 89 -10.21 -10.15 -12.62
CA LEU A 89 -10.96 -8.90 -12.57
C LEU A 89 -11.87 -8.83 -11.33
N ASN A 90 -12.61 -9.90 -11.04
CA ASN A 90 -13.43 -10.01 -9.84
C ASN A 90 -12.59 -10.00 -8.55
N SER A 91 -11.43 -10.65 -8.55
CA SER A 91 -10.49 -10.59 -7.40
C SER A 91 -10.03 -9.15 -7.11
N TYR A 92 -9.69 -8.38 -8.15
CA TYR A 92 -9.32 -6.97 -8.00
C TYR A 92 -10.51 -6.09 -7.59
N PHE A 93 -11.72 -6.35 -8.09
CA PHE A 93 -12.90 -5.62 -7.63
C PHE A 93 -13.21 -5.87 -6.15
N GLY A 94 -13.01 -7.10 -5.66
CA GLY A 94 -13.07 -7.42 -4.23
C GLY A 94 -12.08 -6.60 -3.42
N LEU A 95 -10.82 -6.52 -3.86
CA LEU A 95 -9.79 -5.71 -3.21
C LEU A 95 -10.15 -4.21 -3.19
N LEU A 96 -10.69 -3.68 -4.30
CA LEU A 96 -11.09 -2.29 -4.43
C LEU A 96 -12.28 -1.93 -3.53
N LYS A 97 -13.13 -2.91 -3.16
CA LYS A 97 -14.29 -2.70 -2.27
C LYS A 97 -13.91 -2.26 -0.85
N HIS A 98 -12.71 -2.59 -0.38
CA HIS A 98 -12.30 -2.38 1.01
C HIS A 98 -11.53 -1.06 1.27
N GLY A 99 -11.43 -0.16 0.28
CA GLY A 99 -10.79 1.15 0.45
C GLY A 99 -11.50 2.27 -0.32
N SER A 100 -11.09 3.52 -0.11
CA SER A 100 -11.62 4.69 -0.82
C SER A 100 -11.02 4.74 -2.24
N THR A 101 -11.40 3.75 -3.04
CA THR A 101 -10.86 3.51 -4.37
C THR A 101 -11.86 3.85 -5.46
N SER A 102 -12.94 4.58 -5.15
CA SER A 102 -14.03 4.92 -6.08
C SER A 102 -13.50 5.51 -7.39
N LYS A 103 -12.56 6.46 -7.32
CA LYS A 103 -11.88 7.05 -8.49
C LYS A 103 -11.04 6.03 -9.28
N LEU A 104 -10.38 5.10 -8.58
CA LEU A 104 -9.58 4.05 -9.22
C LEU A 104 -10.47 2.99 -9.89
N LYS A 105 -11.59 2.63 -9.24
CA LYS A 105 -12.61 1.73 -9.77
C LYS A 105 -13.17 2.29 -11.10
N SER A 106 -13.52 3.57 -11.14
CA SER A 106 -13.97 4.23 -12.38
C SER A 106 -12.91 4.21 -13.48
N LYS A 107 -11.63 4.46 -13.16
CA LYS A 107 -10.54 4.36 -14.16
C LYS A 107 -10.36 2.95 -14.71
N VAL A 108 -10.49 1.93 -13.86
CA VAL A 108 -10.39 0.52 -14.27
C VAL A 108 -11.58 0.15 -15.17
N ILE A 109 -12.80 0.51 -14.77
CA ILE A 109 -14.02 0.27 -15.57
C ILE A 109 -13.92 0.96 -16.93
N ASN A 110 -13.55 2.24 -16.98
CA ASN A 110 -13.39 2.97 -18.25
C ASN A 110 -12.33 2.33 -19.15
N LYS A 111 -11.22 1.85 -18.59
CA LYS A 111 -10.17 1.20 -19.38
C LYS A 111 -10.60 -0.17 -19.93
N ILE A 112 -11.40 -0.91 -19.17
CA ILE A 112 -11.98 -2.19 -19.60
C ILE A 112 -13.06 -1.95 -20.66
N ALA A 113 -13.98 -1.01 -20.41
CA ALA A 113 -15.01 -0.63 -21.37
C ALA A 113 -14.40 -0.18 -22.70
N PHE A 114 -13.40 0.69 -22.67
CA PHE A 114 -12.67 1.12 -23.86
C PHE A 114 -12.02 -0.05 -24.61
N LYS A 115 -11.41 -1.01 -23.90
CA LYS A 115 -10.81 -2.20 -24.52
C LYS A 115 -11.86 -3.11 -25.14
N LEU A 116 -12.97 -3.37 -24.45
CA LEU A 116 -14.10 -4.18 -24.97
C LEU A 116 -14.76 -3.51 -26.18
N SER A 117 -14.93 -2.20 -26.18
CA SER A 117 -15.43 -1.45 -27.34
C SER A 117 -14.51 -1.56 -28.56
N PHE A 118 -13.20 -1.70 -28.36
CA PHE A 118 -12.23 -1.94 -29.45
C PHE A 118 -12.22 -3.41 -29.91
N THR A 119 -12.36 -4.37 -29.00
CA THR A 119 -12.33 -5.81 -29.33
C THR A 119 -13.63 -6.29 -29.99
N TYR A 120 -14.78 -5.70 -29.63
CA TYR A 120 -16.10 -6.07 -30.17
C TYR A 120 -16.67 -5.03 -31.17
N GLY A 121 -15.99 -3.88 -31.36
CA GLY A 121 -16.39 -2.84 -32.32
C GLY A 121 -15.85 -3.02 -33.74
N THR A 122 -15.10 -4.09 -34.02
CA THR A 122 -14.57 -4.42 -35.36
C THR A 122 -15.29 -5.60 -36.03
N TYR A 123 -16.51 -5.89 -35.60
CA TYR A 123 -17.43 -6.80 -36.30
C TYR A 123 -18.63 -5.99 -36.79
N ASN A 124 -18.43 -5.21 -37.84
CA ASN A 124 -19.48 -4.76 -38.77
C ASN A 124 -18.86 -4.71 -40.16
#